data_AF-A0A7C6FWM4-F1
#
_entry.id   AF-A0A7C6FWM4-F1
#
_cell.length_a   1.000
_cell.length_b   1.000
_cell.length_c   1.000
_cell.angle_alpha   90.00
_cell.angle_beta   90.00
_cell.angle_gamma   90.00
#
_symmetry.space_group_name_H-M   'P 1'
#
loop_
_entity.id
_entity.type
_entity.pdbx_description
1 polymer ?
#
loop_
_entity_poly.entity_id
_entity_poly.type
_entity_poly.pdbx_seq_one_letter_code
_entity_poly.pdbx_strand_id
1 'polypeptide(L)'
;MIDTKHEIIFHPEKCVGCGLCYKACFVDVIRWDEESKKPVFKYVEDCEHCFYCESVCKKGAIEVRPNYASESLLQTFDRYR
;
A
#
# COMPACT_ATOMS: atom_id res chain seq x y z
N MET A 1 -12.99 -8.60 8.64
CA MET A 1 -12.20 -7.91 7.60
C MET A 1 -12.66 -6.47 7.62
N ILE A 2 -11.74 -5.54 7.86
CA ILE A 2 -12.08 -4.11 7.87
C ILE A 2 -12.17 -3.72 6.40
N ASP A 3 -13.36 -3.40 5.90
CA ASP A 3 -13.56 -2.85 4.56
C ASP A 3 -12.97 -1.43 4.50
N THR A 4 -11.65 -1.35 4.40
CA THR A 4 -10.93 -0.08 4.30
C THR A 4 -10.82 0.31 2.83
N LYS A 5 -11.42 1.44 2.45
CA LYS A 5 -11.28 2.00 1.09
C LYS A 5 -9.98 2.79 0.94
N HIS A 6 -8.86 2.19 1.32
CA HIS A 6 -7.57 2.83 1.24
C HIS A 6 -7.07 2.82 -0.22
N GLU A 7 -6.25 3.80 -0.56
CA GLU A 7 -5.74 4.01 -1.92
C GLU A 7 -4.22 3.87 -1.94
N ILE A 8 -3.67 3.30 -2.99
CA ILE A 8 -2.22 3.31 -3.27
C ILE A 8 -1.99 4.18 -4.49
N ILE A 9 -1.28 5.29 -4.31
CA ILE A 9 -0.92 6.19 -5.39
C ILE A 9 0.46 5.80 -5.90
N PHE A 10 0.54 5.52 -7.20
CA PHE A 10 1.79 5.16 -7.86
C PHE A 10 2.20 6.21 -8.88
N HIS A 11 3.45 6.66 -8.75
CA HIS A 11 4.12 7.63 -9.61
C HIS A 11 5.09 6.90 -10.56
N PRO A 12 4.62 6.42 -11.73
CA PRO A 12 5.43 5.63 -12.65
C PRO A 12 6.65 6.38 -13.20
N GLU A 13 6.66 7.71 -13.16
CA GLU A 13 7.73 8.61 -13.57
C GLU A 13 8.91 8.65 -12.57
N LYS A 14 8.66 8.38 -11.29
CA LYS A 14 9.69 8.32 -10.24
C LYS A 14 10.23 6.90 -10.06
N CYS A 15 9.51 5.89 -10.56
CA CYS A 15 9.87 4.49 -10.40
C CYS A 15 11.07 4.11 -11.27
N VAL A 16 12.10 3.55 -10.63
CA VAL A 16 13.33 3.05 -11.31
C VAL A 16 13.35 1.53 -11.50
N GLY A 17 12.25 0.84 -11.16
CA GLY A 17 12.14 -0.62 -11.33
C GLY A 17 13.03 -1.45 -10.40
N CYS A 18 13.30 -0.98 -9.18
CA CYS A 18 14.19 -1.68 -8.24
C CYS A 18 13.60 -2.96 -7.60
N GLY A 19 12.28 -3.15 -7.67
CA GLY A 19 11.59 -4.33 -7.12
C GLY A 19 11.49 -4.41 -5.59
N LEU A 20 11.98 -3.41 -4.85
CA LEU A 20 11.97 -3.45 -3.38
C LEU A 20 10.56 -3.41 -2.80
N CYS A 21 9.65 -2.60 -3.37
CA CYS A 21 8.26 -2.53 -2.93
C CYS A 21 7.53 -3.87 -3.09
N TYR A 22 7.78 -4.58 -4.20
CA TYR A 22 7.23 -5.92 -4.45
C TYR A 22 7.67 -6.92 -3.37
N LYS A 23 8.97 -6.96 -3.06
CA LYS A 23 9.52 -7.85 -2.02
C LYS A 23 9.11 -7.47 -0.60
N ALA A 24 8.77 -6.20 -0.37
CA ALA A 24 8.40 -5.69 0.95
C ALA A 24 6.94 -6.01 1.34
N CYS A 25 6.07 -6.28 0.37
CA CYS A 25 4.65 -6.52 0.62
C CYS A 25 4.42 -7.96 1.14
N PHE A 26 4.26 -8.11 2.46
CA PHE A 26 4.05 -9.42 3.08
C PHE A 26 2.64 -10.00 2.85
N VAL A 27 1.68 -9.16 2.46
CA VAL A 27 0.32 -9.55 2.06
C VAL A 27 0.13 -9.72 0.55
N ASP A 28 1.22 -9.60 -0.24
CA ASP A 28 1.22 -9.93 -1.68
C ASP A 28 0.23 -9.11 -2.57
N VAL A 29 -0.05 -7.86 -2.18
CA VAL A 29 -0.90 -6.89 -2.92
C VAL A 29 -0.24 -6.45 -4.24
N ILE A 30 1.09 -6.42 -4.25
CA ILE A 30 1.90 -5.93 -5.36
C ILE A 30 2.38 -7.12 -6.18
N ARG A 31 2.06 -7.16 -7.46
CA ARG A 31 2.65 -8.06 -8.45
C ARG A 31 3.77 -7.37 -9.22
N TRP A 32 4.60 -8.15 -9.88
CA TRP A 32 5.69 -7.65 -10.70
C TRP A 32 5.40 -7.91 -12.17
N ASP A 33 5.53 -6.87 -12.99
CA ASP A 33 5.52 -7.00 -14.45
C ASP A 33 6.96 -6.96 -14.97
N GLU A 34 7.41 -8.08 -15.53
CA GLU A 34 8.76 -8.25 -16.07
C GLU A 34 9.00 -7.43 -17.34
N GLU A 35 7.95 -7.16 -18.13
CA GLU A 35 8.09 -6.42 -19.39
C GLU A 35 8.33 -4.92 -19.13
N SER A 36 7.50 -4.31 -18.29
CA SER A 36 7.65 -2.89 -17.94
C SER A 36 8.65 -2.65 -16.80
N LYS A 37 9.09 -3.70 -16.09
CA LYS A 37 9.90 -3.63 -14.85
C LYS A 37 9.26 -2.73 -13.79
N LYS A 38 7.93 -2.80 -13.65
CA LYS A 38 7.16 -1.98 -12.71
C LYS A 38 6.26 -2.85 -11.82
N PRO A 39 5.95 -2.35 -10.60
CA PRO A 39 4.95 -2.98 -9.76
C PRO A 39 3.54 -2.79 -10.34
N VAL A 40 2.70 -3.82 -10.21
CA VAL A 40 1.28 -3.82 -10.56
C VAL A 40 0.48 -4.09 -9.29
N PHE A 41 -0.35 -3.15 -8.88
CA PHE A 41 -1.17 -3.26 -7.66
C PHE A 41 -2.48 -3.97 -8.00
N LYS A 42 -2.57 -5.28 -7.75
CA LYS A 42 -3.74 -6.09 -8.16
C LYS A 42 -4.79 -6.26 -7.08
N TYR A 43 -4.37 -6.35 -5.82
CA TYR A 43 -5.23 -6.67 -4.69
C TYR A 43 -5.18 -5.53 -3.66
N VAL A 44 -5.46 -4.30 -4.11
CA VAL A 44 -5.33 -3.13 -3.24
C VAL A 44 -6.23 -3.25 -2.03
N GLU A 45 -7.40 -3.86 -2.18
CA GLU A 45 -8.35 -4.18 -1.11
C GLU A 45 -7.73 -4.95 0.09
N ASP A 46 -6.68 -5.74 -0.15
CA ASP A 46 -6.01 -6.55 0.88
C ASP A 46 -4.84 -5.82 1.56
N CYS A 47 -4.58 -4.55 1.21
CA CYS A 47 -3.47 -3.82 1.82
C CYS A 47 -3.79 -3.39 3.26
N GLU A 48 -2.93 -3.84 4.19
CA GLU A 48 -3.05 -3.58 5.63
C GLU A 48 -2.43 -2.23 6.06
N HIS A 49 -2.32 -1.27 5.13
CA HIS A 49 -1.78 0.08 5.36
C HIS A 49 -0.48 0.12 6.20
N CYS A 50 0.40 -0.86 6.02
CA CYS A 50 1.64 -0.97 6.79
C CYS A 50 2.74 0.02 6.38
N PHE A 51 2.54 0.77 5.29
CA PHE A 51 3.47 1.75 4.70
C PHE A 51 4.84 1.21 4.28
N TYR A 52 5.06 -0.11 4.32
CA TYR A 52 6.37 -0.68 4.07
C TYR A 52 6.84 -0.46 2.63
N CYS A 53 5.94 -0.61 1.65
CA CYS A 53 6.24 -0.37 0.24
C CYS A 53 6.63 1.09 -0.07
N GLU A 54 6.03 2.05 0.65
CA GLU A 54 6.36 3.48 0.58
C GLU A 54 7.72 3.75 1.25
N SER A 55 7.92 3.24 2.47
CA SER A 55 9.14 3.44 3.26
C SER A 55 10.40 2.93 2.54
N VAL A 56 10.34 1.76 1.89
CA VAL A 56 11.49 1.22 1.14
C VAL A 56 11.75 1.96 -0.17
N CYS A 57 10.80 2.75 -0.66
CA CYS A 57 10.91 3.43 -1.94
C CYS A 57 11.73 4.72 -1.81
N LYS A 58 13.05 4.61 -2.02
CA LYS A 58 14.00 5.75 -1.98
C LYS A 58 13.66 6.91 -2.95
N LYS A 59 12.80 6.67 -3.94
CA LYS A 59 12.37 7.67 -4.93
C LYS A 59 11.00 8.29 -4.61
N GLY A 60 10.31 7.82 -3.57
CA GLY A 60 8.96 8.28 -3.24
C GLY A 60 7.99 8.06 -4.40
N ALA A 61 8.04 6.90 -5.03
CA ALA A 61 7.20 6.55 -6.17
C ALA A 61 5.85 5.93 -5.76
N ILE A 62 5.68 5.62 -4.47
CA ILE A 62 4.49 4.97 -3.91
C ILE A 62 4.07 5.79 -2.70
N GLU A 63 2.78 6.06 -2.58
CA GLU A 63 2.16 6.70 -1.42
C GLU A 63 0.93 5.87 -1.02
N VAL A 64 0.87 5.45 0.25
CA VAL A 64 -0.28 4.72 0.79
C VAL A 64 -1.19 5.71 1.51
N ARG A 65 -2.46 5.79 1.10
CA ARG A 65 -3.46 6.68 1.70
C ARG A 65 -4.59 5.88 2.37
N PRO A 66 -4.53 5.67 3.69
CA PRO A 66 -5.65 5.08 4.43
C PRO A 66 -6.88 5.98 4.38
N ASN A 67 -8.07 5.37 4.35
CA ASN A 67 -9.34 6.08 4.38
C ASN A 67 -10.08 5.81 5.71
N TYR A 68 -9.73 6.59 6.72
CA TYR A 68 -10.31 6.49 8.06
C TYR A 68 -11.80 6.85 8.14
N ALA A 69 -12.34 7.58 7.14
CA ALA A 69 -13.77 7.90 7.11
C ALA A 69 -14.64 6.69 6.72
N SER A 70 -14.05 5.70 6.05
CA SER A 70 -14.71 4.44 5.69
C SER A 70 -14.65 3.36 6.78
N GLU A 71 -13.89 3.61 7.84
CA GLU A 71 -13.70 2.64 8.92
C GLU A 71 -14.81 2.75 9.96
N SER A 72 -15.60 1.68 10.10
CA SER A 72 -16.29 1.42 11.38
C SER A 72 -15.22 1.04 12.40
N LEU A 73 -14.61 2.05 13.01
CA LEU A 73 -13.63 1.88 14.07
C LEU A 73 -14.34 1.27 15.29
N LEU A 74 -14.33 -0.07 15.37
CA LEU A 74 -14.76 -0.79 16.56
C LEU A 74 -13.86 -0.49 17.77
N GLN A 75 -12.70 0.13 17.54
CA GLN A 75 -11.88 0.72 18.59
C GLN A 75 -12.29 2.17 18.83
N THR A 76 -13.42 2.37 19.53
CA THR A 76 -13.67 3.66 20.15
C THR A 76 -12.62 3.88 21.24
N PHE A 77 -11.94 5.03 21.22
CA PHE A 77 -10.97 5.42 22.25
C PHE A 77 -11.59 5.49 23.66
N ASP A 78 -12.93 5.50 23.77
CA ASP A 78 -13.66 5.33 25.03
C ASP A 78 -13.30 4.03 25.76
N ARG A 79 -12.78 3.00 25.06
CA ARG A 79 -12.34 1.75 25.70
C ARG A 79 -11.05 1.90 26.51
N TYR A 80 -10.31 2.99 26.33
CA TYR A 80 -9.08 3.30 27.07
C TYR A 80 -9.24 4.47 28.04
N ARG A 81 -10.48 4.91 28.30
CA ARG A 81 -10.80 5.96 29.28
C ARG A 81 -11.20 5.37 30.62
#